data_AF-A0A7H1MYE5-F1
#
_entry.id   AF-A0A7H1MYE5-F1
#
_cell.length_a   1.000
_cell.length_b   1.000
_cell.length_c   1.000
_cell.angle_alpha   90.00
_cell.angle_beta   90.00
_cell.angle_gamma   90.00
#
_symmetry.space_group_name_H-M   'P 1'
#
loop_
_entity.id
_entity.type
_entity.pdbx_description
1 polymer ?
#
loop_
_entity_poly.entity_id
_entity_poly.type
_entity_poly.pdbx_seq_one_letter_code
_entity_poly.pdbx_strand_id
1 'polypeptide(L)'
;MPRLDVLQLYDMFANARSMAIVGNAGTILNYQNGPTIDSYDIIVRFNRAYTKGVEDKIGSRTDILVANIGNTLERAPAPAEALNPRALVCFVTKSPKGKDIDSQAFRQWIGDVPALITFAPDIRNVTQAGRSRQFLNGTYALYAFLSLFKIERLFLTGFTFYSPVAAAQKYYEPEVRLLGFQHDLDEDARVFCEILAAFKGQLEMTPEVTAALQRSKSFRGGAIVLSPRVPRFASGVGGRIVAFFSGLRRRIIAKLAWTLLSWGFSLRRRLERKAGRVVAPAQLKRWKS
;
A
#
# COMPACT_ATOMS: atom_id res chain seq x y z
N MET A 1 -3.81 -19.02 -19.39
CA MET A 1 -4.23 -17.94 -18.46
C MET A 1 -5.75 -17.74 -18.44
N PRO A 2 -6.43 -18.18 -17.37
CA PRO A 2 -7.82 -17.83 -17.10
C PRO A 2 -7.93 -16.30 -16.90
N ARG A 3 -8.76 -15.64 -17.71
CA ARG A 3 -9.05 -14.22 -17.53
C ARG A 3 -10.24 -14.09 -16.60
N LEU A 4 -10.06 -13.30 -15.56
CA LEU A 4 -11.15 -12.91 -14.67
C LEU A 4 -11.74 -11.59 -15.16
N ASP A 5 -13.06 -11.52 -15.20
CA ASP A 5 -13.77 -10.24 -15.07
C ASP A 5 -13.98 -9.88 -13.59
N VAL A 6 -14.59 -8.72 -13.34
CA VAL A 6 -14.79 -8.21 -11.96
C VAL A 6 -15.80 -9.06 -11.18
N LEU A 7 -16.83 -9.60 -11.84
CA LEU A 7 -17.85 -10.43 -11.19
C LEU A 7 -17.28 -11.79 -10.82
N GLN A 8 -16.46 -12.39 -11.68
CA GLN A 8 -15.75 -13.62 -11.38
C GLN A 8 -14.79 -13.44 -10.19
N LEU A 9 -14.07 -12.32 -10.12
CA LEU A 9 -13.24 -12.02 -8.96
C LEU A 9 -14.09 -11.83 -7.69
N TYR A 10 -15.26 -11.20 -7.80
CA TYR A 10 -16.21 -11.07 -6.70
C TYR A 10 -16.68 -12.45 -6.20
N ASP A 11 -17.13 -13.32 -7.10
CA ASP A 11 -17.66 -14.64 -6.78
C ASP A 11 -16.62 -15.53 -6.08
N MET A 12 -15.34 -15.43 -6.47
CA MET A 12 -14.23 -16.15 -5.81
C MET A 12 -14.12 -15.87 -4.30
N PHE A 13 -14.60 -14.69 -3.86
CA PHE A 13 -14.46 -14.21 -2.49
C PHE A 13 -15.78 -13.66 -1.89
N ALA A 14 -16.94 -13.99 -2.47
CA ALA A 14 -18.24 -13.41 -2.08
C ALA A 14 -18.62 -13.66 -0.61
N ASN A 15 -18.15 -14.77 -0.04
CA ASN A 15 -18.38 -15.16 1.34
C ASN A 15 -17.35 -14.61 2.34
N ALA A 16 -16.28 -13.96 1.86
CA ALA A 16 -15.28 -13.38 2.73
C ALA A 16 -15.88 -12.23 3.56
N ARG A 17 -15.48 -12.15 4.83
CA ARG A 17 -15.86 -11.09 5.76
C ARG A 17 -14.64 -10.41 6.37
N SER A 18 -13.44 -10.95 6.17
CA SER A 18 -12.21 -10.42 6.72
C SER A 18 -11.09 -10.37 5.68
N MET A 19 -10.33 -9.27 5.68
CA MET A 19 -9.20 -9.08 4.77
C MET A 19 -7.93 -8.63 5.53
N ALA A 20 -6.82 -9.29 5.25
CA ALA A 20 -5.49 -8.81 5.59
C ALA A 20 -4.81 -8.22 4.35
N ILE A 21 -4.32 -6.99 4.44
CA ILE A 21 -3.52 -6.35 3.39
C ILE A 21 -2.09 -6.17 3.91
N VAL A 22 -1.16 -6.85 3.24
CA VAL A 22 0.24 -6.93 3.65
C VAL A 22 1.12 -6.16 2.66
N GLY A 23 1.52 -4.96 3.07
CA GLY A 23 2.46 -4.13 2.33
C GLY A 23 3.91 -4.64 2.43
N ASN A 24 4.80 -4.10 1.60
CA ASN A 24 6.15 -4.64 1.43
C ASN A 24 7.21 -3.98 2.34
N ALA A 25 6.84 -3.10 3.28
CA ALA A 25 7.83 -2.40 4.09
C ALA A 25 8.65 -3.36 4.97
N GLY A 26 9.95 -3.10 5.14
CA GLY A 26 10.85 -3.92 5.97
C GLY A 26 10.46 -4.00 7.44
N THR A 27 9.71 -3.00 7.93
CA THR A 27 9.21 -2.93 9.30
C THR A 27 8.28 -4.08 9.68
N ILE A 28 7.68 -4.79 8.72
CA ILE A 28 6.82 -5.96 8.99
C ILE A 28 7.58 -7.11 9.67
N LEU A 29 8.90 -7.21 9.45
CA LEU A 29 9.73 -8.29 10.02
C LEU A 29 9.92 -8.14 11.54
N ASN A 30 9.58 -6.98 12.11
CA ASN A 30 9.66 -6.73 13.55
C ASN A 30 8.50 -7.34 14.34
N TYR A 31 7.53 -7.96 13.66
CA TYR A 31 6.31 -8.48 14.26
C TYR A 31 6.09 -9.94 13.89
N GLN A 32 5.50 -10.70 14.81
CA GLN A 32 5.12 -12.10 14.59
C GLN A 32 3.63 -12.18 14.19
N ASN A 33 3.28 -11.55 13.07
CA ASN A 33 1.89 -11.47 12.63
C ASN A 33 1.48 -12.65 11.75
N GLY A 34 2.34 -13.64 11.50
CA GLY A 34 2.07 -14.72 10.56
C GLY A 34 0.75 -15.44 10.82
N PRO A 35 0.56 -16.02 12.02
CA PRO A 35 -0.70 -16.67 12.38
C PRO A 35 -1.91 -15.73 12.32
N THR A 36 -1.73 -14.45 12.69
CA THR A 36 -2.78 -13.43 12.61
C THR A 36 -3.19 -13.18 11.17
N ILE A 37 -2.24 -13.01 10.25
CA ILE A 37 -2.48 -12.76 8.82
C ILE A 37 -3.19 -13.96 8.19
N ASP A 38 -2.68 -15.18 8.45
CA ASP A 38 -3.25 -16.41 7.88
C ASP A 38 -4.67 -16.72 8.40
N SER A 39 -5.13 -16.04 9.46
CA SER A 39 -6.48 -16.20 10.03
C SER A 39 -7.58 -15.41 9.31
N TYR A 40 -7.23 -14.48 8.40
CA TYR A 40 -8.21 -13.70 7.63
C TYR A 40 -8.75 -14.52 6.45
N ASP A 41 -9.89 -14.16 5.87
CA ASP A 41 -10.47 -14.88 4.73
C ASP A 41 -9.73 -14.58 3.42
N ILE A 42 -9.28 -13.32 3.26
CA ILE A 42 -8.53 -12.85 2.09
C ILE A 42 -7.19 -12.27 2.55
N ILE A 43 -6.10 -12.74 1.96
CA ILE A 43 -4.76 -12.16 2.14
C ILE A 43 -4.28 -11.53 0.84
N VAL A 44 -4.07 -10.21 0.89
CA VAL A 44 -3.60 -9.41 -0.24
C VAL A 44 -2.12 -9.08 -0.08
N ARG A 45 -1.33 -9.38 -1.11
CA ARG A 45 0.11 -9.02 -1.18
C ARG A 45 0.41 -8.24 -2.45
N PHE A 46 1.61 -7.64 -2.52
CA PHE A 46 1.97 -6.75 -3.62
C PHE A 46 3.27 -7.15 -4.30
N ASN A 47 3.23 -7.13 -5.63
CA ASN A 47 4.40 -7.15 -6.50
C ASN A 47 5.35 -8.35 -6.25
N ARG A 48 6.52 -8.09 -5.65
CA ARG A 48 7.63 -9.04 -5.43
C ARG A 48 7.59 -9.68 -4.05
N ALA A 49 6.43 -9.69 -3.40
CA ALA A 49 6.29 -10.35 -2.12
C ALA A 49 6.64 -11.85 -2.27
N TYR A 50 7.30 -12.40 -1.25
CA TYR A 50 7.50 -13.82 -1.02
C TYR A 50 7.26 -14.10 0.47
N THR A 51 6.87 -15.33 0.82
CA THR A 51 6.64 -15.72 2.23
C THR A 51 7.71 -16.66 2.77
N LYS A 52 8.42 -17.37 1.89
CA LYS A 52 9.43 -18.38 2.25
C LYS A 52 10.49 -17.83 3.23
N GLY A 53 10.60 -18.46 4.40
CA GLY A 53 11.58 -18.14 5.44
C GLY A 53 11.21 -16.96 6.35
N VAL A 54 10.03 -16.38 6.19
CA VAL A 54 9.50 -15.28 7.02
C VAL A 54 8.01 -15.47 7.37
N GLU A 55 7.51 -16.70 7.27
CA GLU A 55 6.10 -17.05 7.44
C GLU A 55 5.58 -16.70 8.83
N ASP A 56 6.42 -16.83 9.87
CA ASP A 56 6.09 -16.44 11.24
C ASP A 56 5.82 -14.93 11.38
N LYS A 57 6.42 -14.12 10.49
CA LYS A 57 6.26 -12.67 10.47
C LYS A 57 5.06 -12.24 9.64
N ILE A 58 4.93 -12.77 8.43
CA ILE A 58 4.04 -12.21 7.40
C ILE A 58 3.00 -13.19 6.86
N GLY A 59 2.92 -14.40 7.40
CA GLY A 59 1.99 -15.45 6.98
C GLY A 59 2.54 -16.23 5.79
N SER A 60 1.93 -17.39 5.55
CA SER A 60 2.31 -18.33 4.50
C SER A 60 1.42 -18.25 3.27
N ARG A 61 0.14 -17.87 3.45
CA ARG A 61 -0.86 -17.88 2.38
C ARG A 61 -0.92 -16.56 1.62
N THR A 62 -1.34 -16.63 0.37
CA THR A 62 -1.71 -15.48 -0.47
C THR A 62 -2.97 -15.81 -1.26
N ASP A 63 -3.99 -14.97 -1.14
CA ASP A 63 -5.23 -15.14 -1.90
C ASP A 63 -5.21 -14.25 -3.14
N ILE A 64 -4.79 -12.99 -2.99
CA ILE A 64 -4.72 -12.02 -4.08
C ILE A 64 -3.31 -11.41 -4.15
N LEU A 65 -2.66 -11.51 -5.31
CA LEU A 65 -1.44 -10.77 -5.62
C LEU A 65 -1.77 -9.55 -6.48
N VAL A 66 -1.49 -8.35 -5.97
CA VAL A 66 -1.62 -7.11 -6.73
C VAL A 66 -0.27 -6.75 -7.38
N ALA A 67 -0.20 -6.82 -8.70
CA ALA A 67 1.05 -6.64 -9.45
C ALA A 67 1.08 -5.34 -10.26
N ASN A 68 2.23 -4.70 -10.31
CA ASN A 68 2.57 -3.67 -11.30
C ASN A 68 3.46 -4.29 -12.38
N ILE A 69 3.09 -4.13 -13.65
CA ILE A 69 3.76 -4.79 -14.77
C ILE A 69 5.28 -4.52 -14.80
N GLY A 70 5.68 -3.24 -14.76
CA GLY A 70 7.09 -2.87 -14.89
C GLY A 70 7.96 -3.35 -13.72
N ASN A 71 7.51 -3.13 -12.48
CA ASN A 71 8.29 -3.56 -11.31
C ASN A 71 8.37 -5.09 -11.18
N THR A 72 7.35 -5.80 -11.67
CA THR A 72 7.28 -7.24 -11.61
C THR A 72 8.19 -7.89 -12.66
N LEU A 73 8.10 -7.50 -13.93
CA LEU A 73 8.90 -8.08 -14.99
C LEU A 73 10.41 -7.90 -14.80
N GLU A 74 10.84 -6.80 -14.19
CA GLU A 74 12.26 -6.55 -13.99
C GLU A 74 12.88 -7.48 -12.91
N ARG A 75 12.11 -7.96 -11.91
CA ARG A 75 12.70 -8.44 -10.64
C ARG A 75 11.89 -9.45 -9.83
N ALA A 76 10.68 -9.83 -10.25
CA ALA A 76 9.85 -10.76 -9.51
C ALA A 76 10.00 -12.19 -10.05
N PRO A 77 10.18 -13.20 -9.19
CA PRO A 77 9.93 -14.59 -9.60
C PRO A 77 8.47 -14.76 -10.06
N ALA A 78 8.18 -15.85 -10.77
CA ALA A 78 6.82 -16.17 -11.20
C ALA A 78 5.88 -16.25 -9.98
N PRO A 79 4.63 -15.78 -10.08
CA PRO A 79 3.72 -15.70 -8.94
C PRO A 79 3.38 -17.09 -8.38
N ALA A 80 3.26 -18.09 -9.24
CA ALA A 80 3.02 -19.49 -8.86
C ALA A 80 4.15 -20.06 -7.99
N GLU A 81 5.41 -19.68 -8.26
CA GLU A 81 6.58 -20.11 -7.49
C GLU A 81 6.72 -19.33 -6.18
N ALA A 82 6.47 -18.02 -6.23
CA ALA A 82 6.77 -17.11 -5.11
C ALA A 82 5.73 -17.16 -3.99
N LEU A 83 4.46 -17.25 -4.35
CA LEU A 83 3.32 -17.07 -3.45
C LEU A 83 2.14 -18.01 -3.72
N ASN A 84 2.07 -18.59 -4.94
CA ASN A 84 0.96 -19.40 -5.43
C ASN A 84 -0.43 -18.76 -5.16
N PRO A 85 -0.68 -17.51 -5.62
CA PRO A 85 -1.91 -16.81 -5.31
C PRO A 85 -3.12 -17.43 -6.03
N ARG A 86 -4.30 -17.36 -5.40
CA ARG A 86 -5.57 -17.78 -6.02
C ARG A 86 -5.99 -16.88 -7.17
N ALA A 87 -5.69 -15.58 -7.08
CA ALA A 87 -5.95 -14.60 -8.12
C ALA A 87 -4.84 -13.54 -8.20
N LEU A 88 -4.65 -12.99 -9.40
CA LEU A 88 -3.81 -11.84 -9.66
C LEU A 88 -4.65 -10.64 -10.09
N VAL A 89 -4.36 -9.47 -9.53
CA VAL A 89 -4.99 -8.20 -9.94
C VAL A 89 -3.92 -7.24 -10.42
N CYS A 90 -4.09 -6.70 -11.62
CA CYS A 90 -3.21 -5.69 -12.18
C CYS A 90 -4.01 -4.44 -12.54
N PHE A 91 -3.75 -3.34 -11.83
CA PHE A 91 -4.21 -2.02 -12.21
C PHE A 91 -3.26 -1.46 -13.26
N VAL A 92 -3.70 -1.47 -14.53
CA VAL A 92 -2.93 -0.95 -15.65
C VAL A 92 -2.79 0.56 -15.50
N THR A 93 -1.54 0.97 -15.42
CA THR A 93 -1.12 2.35 -15.24
C THR A 93 -0.06 2.69 -16.27
N LYS A 94 -0.11 3.88 -16.88
CA LYS A 94 1.02 4.39 -17.68
C LYS A 94 2.31 4.35 -16.86
N SER A 95 3.36 3.75 -17.42
CA SER A 95 4.68 3.74 -16.79
C SER A 95 5.16 5.19 -16.57
N PRO A 96 5.60 5.57 -15.35
CA PRO A 96 6.19 6.88 -15.11
C PRO A 96 7.41 7.17 -15.99
N LYS A 97 8.05 6.11 -16.51
CA LYS A 97 9.23 6.19 -17.38
C LYS A 97 8.88 6.25 -18.87
N GLY A 98 7.60 6.24 -19.24
CA GLY A 98 7.16 6.26 -20.64
C GLY A 98 7.60 5.04 -21.45
N LYS A 99 8.08 3.98 -20.80
CA LYS A 99 8.47 2.73 -21.46
C LYS A 99 7.23 1.96 -21.87
N ASP A 100 7.27 1.42 -23.08
CA ASP A 100 6.29 0.45 -23.54
C ASP A 100 6.24 -0.75 -22.60
N ILE A 101 5.02 -1.20 -22.36
CA ILE A 101 4.76 -2.34 -21.51
C ILE A 101 4.80 -3.59 -22.39
N ASP A 102 5.72 -4.50 -22.10
CA ASP A 102 5.73 -5.83 -22.73
C ASP A 102 4.58 -6.67 -22.15
N SER A 103 3.42 -6.56 -22.79
CA SER A 103 2.22 -7.28 -22.37
C SER A 103 2.33 -8.80 -22.57
N GLN A 104 3.17 -9.27 -23.50
CA GLN A 104 3.37 -10.69 -23.74
C GLN A 104 4.25 -11.30 -22.65
N ALA A 105 5.38 -10.66 -22.34
CA ALA A 105 6.21 -11.06 -21.20
C ALA A 105 5.41 -11.04 -19.89
N PHE A 106 4.54 -10.04 -19.69
CA PHE A 106 3.70 -10.00 -18.48
C PHE A 106 2.73 -11.19 -18.41
N ARG A 107 2.10 -11.56 -19.52
CA ARG A 107 1.22 -12.74 -19.58
C ARG A 107 1.96 -14.04 -19.32
N GLN A 108 3.18 -14.17 -19.87
CA GLN A 108 4.04 -15.33 -19.60
C GLN A 108 4.43 -15.38 -18.12
N TRP A 109 4.79 -14.24 -17.53
CA TRP A 109 5.12 -14.16 -16.10
C TRP A 109 3.92 -14.54 -15.21
N ILE A 110 2.68 -14.15 -15.55
CA ILE A 110 1.49 -14.57 -14.80
C ILE A 110 1.29 -16.10 -14.84
N GLY A 111 1.56 -16.72 -15.99
CA GLY A 111 1.33 -18.15 -16.22
C GLY A 111 -0.16 -18.49 -16.19
N ASP A 112 -0.52 -19.50 -15.39
CA ASP A 112 -1.89 -20.01 -15.28
C ASP A 112 -2.69 -19.45 -14.10
N VAL A 113 -2.09 -18.54 -13.33
CA VAL A 113 -2.81 -17.84 -12.26
C VAL A 113 -4.00 -17.06 -12.85
N PRO A 114 -5.24 -17.26 -12.36
CA PRO A 114 -6.39 -16.47 -12.78
C PRO A 114 -6.14 -14.98 -12.57
N ALA A 115 -6.33 -14.15 -13.60
CA ALA A 115 -5.93 -12.75 -13.52
C ALA A 115 -7.01 -11.78 -14.00
N LEU A 116 -7.26 -10.74 -13.19
CA LEU A 116 -7.99 -9.54 -13.55
C LEU A 116 -6.99 -8.43 -13.93
N ILE A 117 -6.99 -8.03 -15.19
CA ILE A 117 -6.23 -6.89 -15.69
C ILE A 117 -7.22 -5.77 -16.01
N THR A 118 -7.16 -4.67 -15.26
CA THR A 118 -8.16 -3.60 -15.33
C THR A 118 -7.51 -2.23 -15.18
N PHE A 119 -8.23 -1.15 -15.50
CA PHE A 119 -7.76 0.20 -15.22
C PHE A 119 -7.74 0.49 -13.72
N ALA A 120 -6.87 1.40 -13.31
CA ALA A 120 -6.91 1.91 -11.93
C ALA A 120 -8.29 2.52 -11.64
N PRO A 121 -8.94 2.19 -10.52
CA PRO A 121 -10.28 2.66 -10.22
C PRO A 121 -10.28 4.16 -9.92
N ASP A 122 -11.37 4.83 -10.30
CA ASP A 122 -11.65 6.18 -9.83
C ASP A 122 -12.04 6.15 -8.35
N ILE A 123 -11.20 6.76 -7.52
CA ILE A 123 -11.43 6.89 -6.08
C ILE A 123 -12.46 8.00 -5.84
N ARG A 124 -13.70 7.60 -5.53
CA ARG A 124 -14.81 8.52 -5.28
C ARG A 124 -14.79 8.99 -3.82
N ASN A 125 -15.49 10.11 -3.56
CA ASN A 125 -15.68 10.69 -2.22
C ASN A 125 -14.40 11.14 -1.51
N VAL A 126 -13.30 11.28 -2.26
CA VAL A 126 -12.04 11.83 -1.81
C VAL A 126 -11.64 12.95 -2.76
N THR A 127 -11.27 14.11 -2.22
CA THR A 127 -10.74 15.20 -3.04
C THR A 127 -9.42 14.74 -3.64
N GLN A 128 -9.27 14.75 -4.97
CA GLN A 128 -8.01 14.38 -5.65
C GLN A 128 -7.32 15.60 -6.29
N ALA A 129 -7.71 16.81 -5.88
CA ALA A 129 -7.21 18.04 -6.46
C ALA A 129 -5.70 18.20 -6.21
N GLY A 130 -4.92 18.20 -7.29
CA GLY A 130 -3.49 18.51 -7.23
C GLY A 130 -2.53 17.34 -7.43
N ARG A 131 -3.00 16.10 -7.67
CA ARG A 131 -2.10 15.01 -8.03
C ARG A 131 -1.52 15.20 -9.44
N SER A 132 -0.22 14.98 -9.61
CA SER A 132 0.45 14.89 -10.93
C SER A 132 0.90 13.47 -11.27
N ARG A 133 0.71 12.53 -10.34
CA ARG A 133 1.05 11.11 -10.48
C ARG A 133 -0.11 10.20 -10.08
N GLN A 134 0.04 8.92 -10.39
CA GLN A 134 -0.89 7.87 -9.97
C GLN A 134 -0.59 7.43 -8.54
N PHE A 135 -1.61 6.90 -7.89
CA PHE A 135 -1.48 6.29 -6.58
C PHE A 135 -0.70 4.97 -6.66
N LEU A 136 -0.20 4.56 -5.50
CA LEU A 136 0.40 3.27 -5.27
C LEU A 136 -0.67 2.17 -5.39
N ASN A 137 -0.23 0.99 -5.84
CA ASN A 137 -1.11 -0.18 -5.92
C ASN A 137 -1.80 -0.52 -4.60
N GLY A 138 -1.15 -0.23 -3.46
CA GLY A 138 -1.74 -0.39 -2.14
C GLY A 138 -3.03 0.42 -1.96
N THR A 139 -3.04 1.67 -2.42
CA THR A 139 -4.19 2.58 -2.31
C THR A 139 -5.31 2.19 -3.28
N TYR A 140 -4.97 1.81 -4.51
CA TYR A 140 -5.97 1.29 -5.45
C TYR A 140 -6.59 -0.02 -4.96
N ALA A 141 -5.78 -0.96 -4.47
CA ALA A 141 -6.25 -2.23 -3.95
C ALA A 141 -7.16 -2.03 -2.74
N LEU A 142 -6.75 -1.20 -1.77
CA LEU A 142 -7.55 -0.88 -0.59
C LEU A 142 -8.93 -0.35 -1.01
N TYR A 143 -8.98 0.67 -1.88
CA TYR A 143 -10.25 1.23 -2.33
C TYR A 143 -11.10 0.22 -3.12
N ALA A 144 -10.50 -0.46 -4.11
CA ALA A 144 -11.21 -1.39 -4.98
C ALA A 144 -11.81 -2.55 -4.18
N PHE A 145 -11.02 -3.16 -3.30
CA PHE A 145 -11.43 -4.35 -2.57
C PHE A 145 -12.43 -4.04 -1.46
N LEU A 146 -12.31 -2.90 -0.78
CA LEU A 146 -13.35 -2.46 0.17
C LEU A 146 -14.64 -2.02 -0.52
N SER A 147 -14.58 -1.66 -1.82
CA SER A 147 -15.78 -1.36 -2.62
C SER A 147 -16.41 -2.62 -3.21
N LEU A 148 -15.61 -3.66 -3.46
CA LEU A 148 -16.04 -4.90 -4.11
C LEU A 148 -16.53 -5.94 -3.10
N PHE A 149 -15.83 -6.10 -1.98
CA PHE A 149 -16.11 -7.14 -0.99
C PHE A 149 -16.75 -6.57 0.26
N LYS A 150 -17.66 -7.33 0.87
CA LYS A 150 -18.30 -6.97 2.15
C LYS A 150 -17.39 -7.30 3.34
N ILE A 151 -16.31 -6.52 3.47
CA ILE A 151 -15.33 -6.68 4.55
C ILE A 151 -15.82 -6.04 5.84
N GLU A 152 -15.83 -6.83 6.91
CA GLU A 152 -16.22 -6.44 8.27
C GLU A 152 -15.00 -6.32 9.19
N ARG A 153 -13.91 -7.06 8.90
CA ARG A 153 -12.63 -6.98 9.60
C ARG A 153 -11.47 -6.73 8.64
N LEU A 154 -10.70 -5.68 8.89
CA LEU A 154 -9.55 -5.30 8.07
C LEU A 154 -8.28 -5.29 8.92
N PHE A 155 -7.26 -6.02 8.49
CA PHE A 155 -5.91 -5.95 9.06
C PHE A 155 -4.92 -5.32 8.08
N LEU A 156 -4.14 -4.35 8.56
CA LEU A 156 -3.10 -3.70 7.76
C LEU A 156 -1.73 -3.80 8.43
N THR A 157 -0.73 -4.17 7.63
CA THR A 157 0.69 -4.12 8.01
C THR A 157 1.55 -3.75 6.81
N GLY A 158 2.76 -3.22 7.05
CA GLY A 158 3.74 -2.99 5.98
C GLY A 158 3.49 -1.76 5.09
N PHE A 159 2.69 -0.81 5.58
CA PHE A 159 2.37 0.46 4.93
C PHE A 159 3.16 1.65 5.51
N THR A 160 4.45 1.46 5.86
CA THR A 160 5.29 2.56 6.39
C THR A 160 5.93 3.43 5.32
N PHE A 161 5.65 3.20 4.03
CA PHE A 161 6.18 4.01 2.94
C PHE A 161 5.64 5.45 2.90
N TYR A 162 4.60 5.75 3.69
CA TYR A 162 4.13 7.10 3.95
C TYR A 162 4.95 7.83 5.03
N SER A 163 6.03 7.23 5.56
CA SER A 163 6.85 7.78 6.63
C SER A 163 8.32 7.97 6.21
N PRO A 164 8.88 9.19 6.23
CA PRO A 164 10.23 9.47 5.72
C PRO A 164 11.37 8.71 6.41
N VAL A 165 11.14 8.17 7.60
CA VAL A 165 12.17 7.52 8.44
C VAL A 165 12.13 5.99 8.34
N ALA A 166 11.03 5.41 7.86
CA ALA A 166 10.84 3.95 7.80
C ALA A 166 10.39 3.45 6.41
N ALA A 167 10.32 4.34 5.42
CA ALA A 167 9.67 4.10 4.13
C ALA A 167 10.53 3.46 3.04
N ALA A 168 11.81 3.27 3.33
CA ALA A 168 12.81 3.19 2.28
C ALA A 168 13.22 1.75 1.94
N GLN A 169 13.03 0.81 2.87
CA GLN A 169 13.44 -0.58 2.68
C GLN A 169 12.22 -1.47 2.52
N LYS A 170 12.21 -2.25 1.44
CA LYS A 170 11.31 -3.39 1.31
C LYS A 170 11.92 -4.57 2.05
N TYR A 171 11.11 -5.43 2.66
CA TYR A 171 11.64 -6.54 3.49
C TYR A 171 12.55 -7.52 2.73
N TYR A 172 12.46 -7.52 1.40
CA TYR A 172 13.25 -8.33 0.49
C TYR A 172 14.41 -7.56 -0.17
N GLU A 173 14.68 -6.33 0.24
CA GLU A 173 15.81 -5.54 -0.26
C GLU A 173 16.87 -5.39 0.84
N PRO A 174 18.15 -5.66 0.55
CA PRO A 174 19.22 -5.56 1.54
C PRO A 174 19.50 -4.12 1.96
N GLU A 175 19.13 -3.14 1.13
CA GLU A 175 19.47 -1.73 1.31
C GLU A 175 18.24 -0.84 1.46
N VAL A 176 18.41 0.20 2.28
CA VAL A 176 17.46 1.30 2.46
C VAL A 176 17.53 2.22 1.24
N ARG A 177 16.48 2.28 0.42
CA ARG A 177 16.43 3.15 -0.76
C ARG A 177 15.78 4.49 -0.45
N LEU A 178 16.36 5.57 -0.96
CA LEU A 178 15.70 6.88 -0.91
C LEU A 178 14.29 6.79 -1.52
N LEU A 179 13.33 7.44 -0.84
CA LEU A 179 11.95 7.54 -1.32
C LEU A 179 11.93 8.10 -2.73
N GLY A 180 11.34 7.36 -3.66
CA GLY A 180 11.27 7.76 -5.06
C GLY A 180 10.24 8.87 -5.29
N PHE A 181 10.56 9.82 -6.17
CA PHE A 181 9.64 10.85 -6.65
C PHE A 181 8.63 10.34 -7.71
N GLN A 182 8.42 9.02 -7.81
CA GLN A 182 7.53 8.45 -8.82
C GLN A 182 6.04 8.66 -8.48
N HIS A 183 5.73 8.90 -7.20
CA HIS A 183 4.38 9.12 -6.70
C HIS A 183 4.30 10.46 -5.94
N ASP A 184 3.09 11.02 -5.82
CA ASP A 184 2.78 12.09 -4.87
C ASP A 184 2.48 11.43 -3.51
N LEU A 185 3.53 11.02 -2.77
CA LEU A 185 3.37 10.22 -1.55
C LEU A 185 2.57 10.95 -0.44
N ASP A 186 2.57 12.28 -0.47
CA ASP A 186 1.77 13.11 0.41
C ASP A 186 0.26 12.98 0.13
N GLU A 187 -0.12 13.08 -1.15
CA GLU A 187 -1.51 12.88 -1.59
C GLU A 187 -1.95 11.42 -1.46
N ASP A 188 -1.05 10.48 -1.75
CA ASP A 188 -1.30 9.05 -1.60
C ASP A 188 -1.61 8.67 -0.15
N ALA A 189 -0.75 9.11 0.79
CA ALA A 189 -0.97 8.91 2.22
C ALA A 189 -2.29 9.52 2.69
N ARG A 190 -2.63 10.71 2.19
CA ARG A 190 -3.88 11.39 2.53
C ARG A 190 -5.09 10.59 2.07
N VAL A 191 -5.12 10.19 0.80
CA VAL A 191 -6.22 9.42 0.19
C VAL A 191 -6.35 8.05 0.87
N PHE A 192 -5.22 7.37 1.13
CA PHE A 192 -5.18 6.12 1.87
C PHE A 192 -5.83 6.27 3.26
N CYS A 193 -5.46 7.32 4.02
CA CYS A 193 -6.08 7.62 5.31
C CYS A 193 -7.59 7.90 5.21
N GLU A 194 -8.03 8.61 4.17
CA GLU A 194 -9.47 8.92 3.97
C GLU A 194 -10.28 7.66 3.66
N ILE A 195 -9.74 6.73 2.86
CA ILE A 195 -10.36 5.42 2.60
C ILE A 195 -10.50 4.64 3.92
N LEU A 196 -9.46 4.62 4.74
CA LEU A 196 -9.50 3.94 6.05
C LEU A 196 -10.46 4.59 7.03
N ALA A 197 -10.55 5.91 7.05
CA ALA A 197 -11.49 6.63 7.90
C ALA A 197 -12.96 6.40 7.48
N ALA A 198 -13.19 6.10 6.20
CA ALA A 198 -14.51 5.75 5.68
C ALA A 198 -14.92 4.30 5.99
N PHE A 199 -13.96 3.40 6.27
CA PHE A 199 -14.23 2.01 6.60
C PHE A 199 -15.04 1.89 7.90
N LYS A 200 -16.15 1.14 7.86
CA LYS A 200 -17.10 1.01 8.97
C LYS A 200 -16.92 -0.26 9.81
N GLY A 201 -16.08 -1.18 9.36
CA GLY A 201 -15.77 -2.42 10.08
C GLY A 201 -14.69 -2.24 11.14
N GLN A 202 -14.30 -3.36 11.74
CA GLN A 202 -13.19 -3.44 12.68
C GLN A 202 -11.86 -3.28 11.94
N LEU A 203 -11.14 -2.20 12.24
CA LEU A 203 -9.82 -1.92 11.69
C LEU A 203 -8.74 -2.26 12.71
N GLU A 204 -7.90 -3.22 12.36
CA GLU A 204 -6.69 -3.58 13.07
C GLU A 204 -5.47 -3.16 12.26
N MET A 205 -4.50 -2.55 12.91
CA MET A 205 -3.26 -2.13 12.28
C MET A 205 -2.10 -2.39 13.21
N THR A 206 -0.96 -2.73 12.63
CA THR A 206 0.27 -2.82 13.39
C THR A 206 0.76 -1.43 13.87
N PRO A 207 1.54 -1.36 14.95
CA PRO A 207 1.97 -0.09 15.53
C PRO A 207 2.71 0.84 14.55
N GLU A 208 3.49 0.28 13.63
CA GLU A 208 4.22 1.04 12.62
C GLU A 208 3.30 1.67 11.58
N VAL A 209 2.23 0.97 11.19
CA VAL A 209 1.23 1.52 10.27
C VAL A 209 0.45 2.61 10.98
N THR A 210 -0.01 2.35 12.20
CA THR A 210 -0.69 3.35 13.02
C THR A 210 0.16 4.62 13.18
N ALA A 211 1.44 4.47 13.53
CA ALA A 211 2.35 5.59 13.71
C ALA A 211 2.68 6.34 12.40
N ALA A 212 2.64 5.66 11.25
CA ALA A 212 2.80 6.28 9.95
C ALA A 212 1.56 7.12 9.58
N LEU A 213 0.36 6.56 9.76
CA LEU A 213 -0.90 7.20 9.39
C LEU A 213 -1.28 8.37 10.32
N GLN A 214 -1.00 8.28 11.62
CA GLN A 214 -1.23 9.38 12.57
C GLN A 214 -0.45 10.67 12.25
N ARG A 215 0.58 10.59 11.40
CA ARG A 215 1.33 11.77 10.93
C ARG A 215 0.62 12.47 9.77
N SER A 216 -0.26 11.78 9.06
CA SER A 216 -1.11 12.37 8.04
C SER A 216 -2.20 13.18 8.73
N LYS A 217 -2.27 14.49 8.46
CA LYS A 217 -3.23 15.41 9.08
C LYS A 217 -4.70 14.99 8.88
N SER A 218 -4.96 14.17 7.86
CA SER A 218 -6.31 13.69 7.52
C SER A 218 -6.75 12.47 8.34
N PHE A 219 -5.87 11.81 9.09
CA PHE A 219 -6.26 10.64 9.88
C PHE A 219 -6.81 11.06 11.25
N ARG A 220 -8.13 11.23 11.34
CA ARG A 220 -8.88 11.33 12.61
C ARG A 220 -9.50 9.96 12.86
N GLY A 221 -8.75 9.07 13.53
CA GLY A 221 -9.11 7.65 13.64
C GLY A 221 -10.51 7.41 14.21
N GLY A 222 -11.23 6.42 13.65
CA GLY A 222 -12.35 5.75 14.32
C GLY A 222 -11.86 4.86 15.46
N ALA A 223 -12.71 3.96 15.98
CA ALA A 223 -12.32 3.01 17.03
C ALA A 223 -11.21 2.05 16.53
N ILE A 224 -9.94 2.47 16.70
CA ILE A 224 -8.77 1.66 16.37
C ILE A 224 -8.63 0.59 17.45
N VAL A 225 -8.84 -0.67 17.07
CA VAL A 225 -8.45 -1.80 17.93
C VAL A 225 -6.97 -2.04 17.68
N LEU A 226 -6.13 -1.58 18.61
CA LEU A 226 -4.71 -1.92 18.59
C LEU A 226 -4.59 -3.41 18.88
N SER A 227 -3.93 -4.15 17.98
CA SER A 227 -3.73 -5.60 18.15
C SER A 227 -3.05 -5.90 19.49
N PRO A 228 -3.64 -6.73 20.37
CA PRO A 228 -3.04 -7.09 21.64
C PRO A 228 -2.05 -8.22 21.43
N ARG A 229 -0.76 -7.87 21.29
CA ARG A 229 0.44 -8.62 21.75
C ARG A 229 1.68 -8.09 21.02
N VAL A 230 2.31 -7.10 21.63
CA VAL A 230 3.77 -6.94 21.49
C VAL A 230 4.36 -7.49 22.80
N PRO A 231 5.29 -8.47 22.77
CA PRO A 231 6.04 -8.83 23.96
C PRO A 231 6.69 -7.55 24.48
N ARG A 232 6.31 -7.13 25.70
CA ARG A 232 6.97 -6.00 26.36
C ARG A 232 8.42 -6.40 26.60
N PHE A 233 9.34 -5.88 25.79
CA PHE A 233 10.75 -5.88 26.15
C PHE A 233 10.88 -5.14 27.49
N ALA A 234 11.30 -5.87 28.52
CA ALA A 234 11.62 -5.32 29.83
C ALA A 234 12.75 -4.29 29.64
N SER A 235 12.42 -3.01 29.74
CA SER A 235 13.39 -1.93 29.77
C SER A 235 13.32 -1.28 31.14
N GLY A 236 14.39 -1.44 31.92
CA GLY A 236 14.57 -0.80 33.21
C GLY A 236 14.54 0.73 33.12
N VAL A 237 14.44 1.38 34.27
CA VAL A 237 14.21 2.84 34.42
C VAL A 237 15.23 3.70 33.64
N GLY A 238 16.50 3.26 33.54
CA GLY A 238 17.53 3.94 32.74
C GLY A 238 17.32 3.85 31.22
N GLY A 239 16.70 2.79 30.71
CA GLY A 239 16.37 2.63 29.29
C GLY A 239 15.24 3.55 28.82
N ARG A 240 14.34 3.96 29.74
CA ARG A 240 13.20 4.83 29.42
C ARG A 240 13.61 6.25 29.06
N ILE A 241 14.65 6.79 29.72
CA ILE A 241 15.12 8.16 29.45
C ILE A 241 15.87 8.22 28.12
N VAL A 242 16.76 7.25 27.85
CA VAL A 242 17.48 7.16 26.56
C VAL A 242 16.51 6.85 25.40
N ALA A 243 15.52 5.99 25.60
CA ALA A 243 14.45 5.74 24.63
C ALA A 243 13.57 6.97 24.38
N PHE A 244 13.32 7.79 25.42
CA PHE A 244 12.55 9.03 25.31
C PHE A 244 13.29 10.10 24.49
N PHE A 245 14.58 10.35 24.77
CA PHE A 245 15.37 11.33 24.02
C PHE A 245 15.67 10.88 22.59
N SER A 246 15.96 9.60 22.36
CA SER A 246 16.11 9.04 21.01
C SER A 246 14.79 9.05 20.23
N GLY A 247 13.66 8.83 20.91
CA GLY A 247 12.32 8.95 20.35
C GLY A 247 11.96 10.37 19.93
N LEU A 248 12.28 11.37 20.78
CA LEU A 248 12.03 12.78 20.49
C LEU A 248 12.88 13.27 19.31
N ARG A 249 14.18 12.95 19.29
CA ARG A 249 15.08 13.27 18.17
C ARG A 249 14.58 12.62 16.86
N ARG A 250 14.19 11.35 16.88
CA ARG A 250 13.61 10.66 15.71
C ARG A 250 12.31 11.32 15.25
N ARG A 251 11.43 11.76 16.16
CA ARG A 251 10.18 12.46 15.82
C ARG A 251 10.44 13.82 15.17
N ILE A 252 11.39 14.59 15.70
CA ILE A 252 11.78 15.89 15.12
C ILE A 252 12.37 15.70 13.73
N ILE A 253 13.33 14.77 13.58
CA ILE A 253 13.94 14.46 12.27
C ILE A 253 12.87 13.99 11.28
N ALA A 254 11.95 13.10 11.70
CA ALA A 254 10.85 12.65 10.84
C ALA A 254 9.96 13.79 10.37
N LYS A 255 9.60 14.71 11.28
CA LYS A 255 8.75 15.86 10.96
C LYS A 255 9.44 16.83 10.00
N LEU A 256 10.73 17.10 10.21
CA LEU A 256 11.54 17.91 9.30
C LEU A 256 11.66 17.25 7.93
N ALA A 257 12.01 15.96 7.87
CA ALA A 257 12.10 15.20 6.63
C ALA A 257 10.77 15.19 5.87
N TRP A 258 9.64 15.02 6.56
CA TRP A 258 8.32 15.07 5.94
C TRP A 258 7.98 16.45 5.40
N THR A 259 8.34 17.51 6.13
CA THR A 259 8.10 18.89 5.72
C THR A 259 8.91 19.21 4.46
N LEU A 260 10.19 18.80 4.42
CA LEU A 260 11.05 18.96 3.25
C LEU A 260 10.54 18.17 2.04
N LEU A 261 10.12 16.92 2.23
CA LEU A 261 9.51 16.10 1.16
C LEU A 261 8.24 16.76 0.63
N SER A 262 7.33 17.19 1.51
CA SER A 262 6.08 17.85 1.13
C SER A 262 6.34 19.14 0.37
N TRP A 263 7.34 19.91 0.80
CA TRP A 263 7.77 21.12 0.09
C TRP A 263 8.35 20.79 -1.28
N GLY A 264 9.18 19.75 -1.38
CA GLY A 264 9.71 19.24 -2.65
C GLY A 264 8.61 18.80 -3.61
N PHE A 265 7.58 18.08 -3.13
CA PHE A 265 6.41 17.71 -3.94
C PHE A 265 5.63 18.94 -4.41
N SER A 266 5.40 19.92 -3.54
CA SER A 266 4.70 21.16 -3.89
C SER A 266 5.47 21.97 -4.93
N LEU A 267 6.79 22.12 -4.76
CA LEU A 267 7.67 22.79 -5.72
C LEU A 267 7.66 22.08 -7.07
N ARG A 268 7.82 20.75 -7.09
CA ARG A 268 7.72 19.95 -8.31
C ARG A 268 6.39 20.19 -9.02
N ARG A 269 5.26 20.07 -8.32
CA ARG A 269 3.92 20.28 -8.90
C ARG A 269 3.73 21.70 -9.45
N ARG A 270 4.37 22.71 -8.86
CA ARG A 270 4.37 24.08 -9.40
C ARG A 270 5.18 24.17 -10.70
N LEU A 271 6.37 23.55 -10.72
CA LEU A 271 7.23 23.52 -11.91
C LEU A 271 6.56 22.75 -13.06
N GLU A 272 5.96 21.59 -12.79
CA GLU A 272 5.26 20.80 -13.79
C GLU A 272 4.03 21.53 -14.36
N ARG A 273 3.29 22.27 -13.52
CA ARG A 273 2.19 23.14 -13.97
C ARG A 273 2.68 24.28 -14.86
N LYS A 274 3.77 24.96 -14.49
CA LYS A 274 4.39 26.00 -15.32
C LYS A 274 4.87 25.45 -16.67
N ALA A 275 5.37 24.22 -16.70
CA ALA A 275 5.83 23.56 -17.91
C ALA A 275 4.71 22.98 -18.79
N GLY A 276 3.42 23.17 -18.44
CA GLY A 276 2.29 22.60 -19.17
C GLY A 276 2.19 21.06 -19.09
N ARG A 277 2.99 20.41 -18.24
CA ARG A 277 3.04 18.94 -18.11
C ARG A 277 1.96 18.37 -17.21
N VAL A 278 1.29 19.23 -16.45
CA VAL A 278 0.10 18.89 -15.67
C VAL A 278 -1.01 19.78 -16.18
N VAL A 279 -1.93 19.19 -16.93
CA VAL A 279 -3.20 19.84 -17.27
C VAL A 279 -3.88 20.10 -15.93
N ALA A 280 -4.00 21.37 -15.54
CA ALA A 280 -4.90 21.73 -14.45
C ALA A 280 -6.23 21.05 -14.74
N PRO A 281 -6.90 20.38 -13.78
CA PRO A 281 -8.20 19.78 -14.05
C PRO A 281 -9.04 20.89 -14.68
N ALA A 282 -9.27 20.77 -15.99
CA ALA A 282 -10.06 21.74 -16.71
C ALA A 282 -11.33 21.82 -15.88
N GLN A 283 -11.66 23.01 -15.40
CA GLN A 283 -12.96 23.20 -14.78
C GLN A 283 -13.94 22.55 -15.74
N LEU A 284 -14.66 21.53 -15.27
CA LEU A 284 -15.82 20.94 -15.92
C LEU A 284 -16.88 22.05 -16.06
N LYS A 285 -16.57 23.07 -16.86
CA LYS A 285 -17.48 24.08 -17.33
C LYS A 285 -18.20 23.43 -18.50
N ARG A 286 -19.42 22.99 -18.19
CA ARG A 286 -20.51 22.65 -19.12
C ARG A 286 -20.26 21.42 -20.00
N TRP A 287 -20.68 20.27 -19.47
CA TRP A 287 -21.58 19.40 -20.23
C TRP A 287 -23.01 19.68 -19.74
N LYS A 288 -23.56 20.79 -20.23
CA LYS A 288 -25.00 21.05 -20.26
C LYS A 288 -25.31 21.38 -21.70
N SER A 289 -25.63 20.36 -22.47
CA SER A 289 -26.32 20.39 -23.75
C SER A 289 -26.95 19.02 -23.93
#